data_AF-A0A2N1ZBI9-F1
#
_entry.id   AF-A0A2N1ZBI9-F1
#
_cell.length_a   1.000
_cell.length_b   1.000
_cell.length_c   1.000
_cell.angle_alpha   90.00
_cell.angle_beta   90.00
_cell.angle_gamma   90.00
#
_symmetry.space_group_name_H-M   'P 1'
#
loop_
_entity.id
_entity.type
_entity.pdbx_description
1 polymer ?
#
loop_
_entity_poly.entity_id
_entity_poly.type
_entity_poly.pdbx_seq_one_letter_code
_entity_poly.pdbx_strand_id
1 'polypeptide(L)'
;MQGTPQNQHESRNMGLAWYIAAETDVDGLDIFCNGKSIAHADEARLESLCLELGVRPLMDFFSVDPVETAMLLEAYLGEDADEPLDTPDEEWFHPEEGLKTVKALREYLAAHPNELEGQQAVVDDLNEYQHILEVLQRNQVRWHMAVDI
;
A
#
# COMPACT_ATOMS: atom_id res chain seq x y z
N MET A 1 -15.88 -42.73 -7.72
CA MET A 1 -15.00 -42.36 -8.86
C MET A 1 -15.84 -41.45 -9.76
N GLN A 2 -15.58 -40.16 -9.95
CA GLN A 2 -14.45 -39.30 -9.63
C GLN A 2 -15.05 -37.93 -9.25
N GLY A 3 -14.48 -37.28 -8.23
CA GLY A 3 -14.87 -35.92 -7.85
C GLY A 3 -14.32 -34.92 -8.87
N THR A 4 -15.20 -34.09 -9.41
CA THR A 4 -14.82 -32.92 -10.19
C THR A 4 -14.25 -31.87 -9.24
N PRO A 5 -13.06 -31.30 -9.48
CA PRO A 5 -12.54 -30.25 -8.64
C PRO A 5 -13.40 -29.01 -8.85
N GLN A 6 -14.06 -28.58 -7.77
CA GLN A 6 -14.71 -27.29 -7.69
C GLN A 6 -13.59 -26.26 -7.65
N ASN A 7 -13.21 -25.75 -8.82
CA ASN A 7 -12.36 -24.57 -8.96
C ASN A 7 -13.08 -23.43 -8.27
N GLN A 8 -12.76 -23.24 -7.00
CA GLN A 8 -13.00 -22.02 -6.28
C GLN A 8 -12.02 -21.01 -6.85
N HIS A 9 -12.37 -20.41 -7.99
CA HIS A 9 -12.01 -19.02 -8.17
C HIS A 9 -12.86 -18.29 -7.15
N GLU A 10 -12.32 -18.16 -5.93
CA GLU A 10 -12.72 -17.07 -5.05
C GLU A 10 -12.72 -15.83 -5.92
N SER A 11 -13.91 -15.27 -6.09
CA SER A 11 -14.09 -13.94 -6.63
C SER A 11 -13.10 -13.06 -5.89
N ARG A 12 -11.96 -12.71 -6.53
CA ARG A 12 -11.15 -11.57 -6.11
C ARG A 12 -12.16 -10.45 -6.03
N ASN A 13 -12.52 -10.10 -4.81
CA ASN A 13 -13.40 -8.99 -4.52
C ASN A 13 -12.58 -7.76 -4.96
N MET A 14 -12.62 -7.42 -6.25
CA MET A 14 -11.92 -6.27 -6.84
C MET A 14 -12.34 -5.06 -6.01
N GLY A 15 -11.43 -4.63 -5.17
CA GLY A 15 -11.67 -3.70 -4.10
C GLY A 15 -10.35 -3.03 -3.81
N LEU A 16 -10.34 -1.72 -3.98
CA LEU A 16 -9.19 -0.86 -3.80
C LEU A 16 -8.50 -1.16 -2.48
N ALA A 17 -7.22 -1.50 -2.53
CA ALA A 17 -6.40 -1.69 -1.35
C ALA A 17 -5.03 -1.04 -1.54
N TRP A 18 -4.58 -0.30 -0.54
CA TRP A 18 -3.18 0.05 -0.43
C TRP A 18 -2.40 -1.13 0.16
N TYR A 19 -1.17 -1.36 -0.26
CA TYR A 19 -0.33 -2.42 0.31
C TYR A 19 1.14 -2.05 0.24
N ILE A 20 1.95 -2.74 1.05
CA ILE A 20 3.41 -2.57 1.06
C ILE A 20 4.03 -3.50 0.01
N ALA A 21 4.68 -2.92 -0.99
CA ALA A 21 5.57 -3.63 -1.89
C ALA A 21 6.99 -3.63 -1.33
N ALA A 22 7.70 -4.75 -1.46
CA ALA A 22 9.07 -4.93 -0.99
C ALA A 22 10.02 -5.11 -2.18
N GLU A 23 11.20 -4.48 -2.12
CA GLU A 23 12.21 -4.52 -3.21
C GLU A 23 12.72 -5.94 -3.47
N THR A 24 12.72 -6.77 -2.42
CA THR A 24 13.10 -8.18 -2.49
C THR A 24 12.23 -9.01 -1.57
N ASP A 25 12.02 -10.28 -1.93
CA ASP A 25 11.31 -11.23 -1.09
C ASP A 25 12.01 -11.42 0.27
N VAL A 26 11.22 -11.46 1.34
CA VAL A 26 11.70 -11.77 2.68
C VAL A 26 11.12 -13.09 3.15
N ASP A 27 11.99 -14.05 3.44
CA ASP A 27 11.58 -15.39 3.87
C ASP A 27 10.63 -15.36 5.07
N GLY A 28 9.44 -15.95 4.88
CA GLY A 28 8.43 -16.08 5.92
C GLY A 28 7.67 -14.80 6.25
N LEU A 29 7.84 -13.72 5.47
CA LEU A 29 7.00 -12.53 5.55
C LEU A 29 5.79 -12.72 4.62
N ASP A 30 4.60 -12.69 5.20
CA ASP A 30 3.38 -12.50 4.43
C ASP A 30 3.18 -11.00 4.23
N ILE A 31 3.43 -10.51 3.01
CA ILE A 31 3.25 -9.10 2.64
C ILE A 31 1.79 -8.76 2.32
N PHE A 32 0.89 -9.75 2.28
CA PHE A 32 -0.54 -9.49 2.12
C PHE A 32 -1.10 -8.88 3.41
N CYS A 33 -1.09 -7.55 3.47
CA CYS A 33 -1.82 -6.78 4.47
C CYS A 33 -3.24 -6.47 3.99
N ASN A 34 -4.17 -6.34 4.94
CA ASN A 34 -5.43 -5.67 4.70
C ASN A 34 -5.14 -4.15 4.67
N GLY A 35 -5.28 -3.51 3.51
CA GLY A 35 -5.16 -2.06 3.36
C GLY A 35 -6.39 -1.42 2.73
N LYS A 36 -7.51 -2.15 2.77
CA LYS A 36 -8.80 -1.69 2.26
C LYS A 36 -9.38 -0.59 3.14
N SER A 37 -9.17 -0.66 4.46
CA SER A 37 -9.70 0.35 5.37
C SER A 37 -8.98 1.67 5.15
N ILE A 38 -7.67 1.63 4.93
CA ILE A 38 -6.88 2.82 4.53
C ILE A 38 -7.34 3.34 3.15
N ALA A 39 -7.57 2.46 2.17
CA ALA A 39 -8.04 2.86 0.83
C ALA A 39 -9.43 3.48 0.81
N HIS A 40 -10.28 3.14 1.78
CA HIS A 40 -11.64 3.68 1.90
C HIS A 40 -11.78 4.77 2.97
N ALA A 41 -10.70 5.12 3.67
CA ALA A 41 -10.70 6.22 4.63
C ALA A 41 -10.73 7.58 3.93
N ASP A 42 -11.06 8.62 4.70
CA ASP A 42 -10.93 10.01 4.24
C ASP A 42 -9.43 10.35 4.05
N GLU A 43 -8.98 10.31 2.80
CA GLU A 43 -7.60 10.56 2.39
C GLU A 43 -7.12 11.96 2.82
N ALA A 44 -7.95 12.98 2.64
CA ALA A 44 -7.61 14.36 2.98
C ALA A 44 -7.44 14.53 4.50
N ARG A 45 -8.26 13.82 5.30
CA ARG A 45 -8.09 13.81 6.75
C ARG A 45 -6.83 13.04 7.16
N LEU A 46 -6.55 11.89 6.56
CA LEU A 46 -5.32 11.13 6.83
C LEU A 46 -4.06 11.93 6.49
N GLU A 47 -4.02 12.61 5.35
CA GLU A 47 -2.93 13.50 4.95
C GLU A 47 -2.77 14.63 5.98
N SER A 48 -3.88 15.32 6.31
CA SER A 48 -3.88 16.41 7.30
C SER A 48 -3.32 15.96 8.65
N LEU A 49 -3.69 14.77 9.13
CA LEU A 49 -3.14 14.20 10.36
C LEU A 49 -1.63 13.96 10.28
N CYS A 50 -1.12 13.46 9.15
CA CYS A 50 0.33 13.30 8.96
C CYS A 50 1.05 14.65 9.08
N LEU A 51 0.52 15.68 8.43
CA LEU A 51 1.09 17.03 8.44
C LEU A 51 1.02 17.66 9.85
N GLU A 52 -0.10 17.51 10.56
CA GLU A 52 -0.27 17.96 11.95
C GLU A 52 0.73 17.27 12.91
N LEU A 53 1.03 16.00 12.66
CA LEU A 53 2.00 15.20 13.42
C LEU A 53 3.46 15.44 12.98
N GLY A 54 3.70 16.21 11.92
CA GLY A 54 5.04 16.50 11.39
C GLY A 54 5.72 15.29 10.75
N VAL A 55 4.94 14.33 10.24
CA VAL A 55 5.41 13.14 9.51
C VAL A 55 5.01 13.22 8.04
N ARG A 56 5.73 12.49 7.19
CA ARG A 56 5.41 12.41 5.76
C ARG A 56 4.03 11.74 5.58
N PRO A 57 3.13 12.26 4.73
CA PRO A 57 1.90 11.59 4.33
C PRO A 57 2.12 10.15 3.86
N LEU A 58 1.17 9.26 4.16
CA LEU A 58 1.29 7.84 3.80
C LEU A 58 1.33 7.62 2.29
N MET A 59 0.54 8.41 1.53
CA MET A 59 0.46 8.30 0.07
C MET A 59 1.69 8.88 -0.65
N ASP A 60 2.54 9.66 0.03
CA ASP A 60 3.81 10.12 -0.54
C ASP A 60 4.84 8.99 -0.68
N PHE A 61 4.57 7.81 -0.10
CA PHE A 61 5.36 6.61 -0.32
C PHE A 61 4.88 5.81 -1.54
N PHE A 62 3.88 6.28 -2.28
CA PHE A 62 3.37 5.59 -3.45
C PHE A 62 4.42 5.52 -4.57
N SER A 63 4.59 4.33 -5.12
CA SER A 63 5.33 4.11 -6.34
C SER A 63 4.75 2.94 -7.14
N VAL A 64 5.09 2.88 -8.42
CA VAL A 64 4.63 1.86 -9.36
C VAL A 64 5.78 1.46 -10.27
N ASP A 65 5.79 0.20 -10.71
CA ASP A 65 6.75 -0.26 -11.71
C ASP A 65 6.50 0.49 -13.04
N PRO A 66 7.51 1.19 -13.59
CA PRO A 66 7.37 1.92 -14.86
C PRO A 66 7.07 1.01 -16.05
N VAL A 67 7.55 -0.24 -16.05
CA VAL A 67 7.25 -1.25 -17.07
C VAL A 67 5.79 -1.67 -16.99
N GLU A 68 5.28 -1.97 -15.80
CA GLU A 68 3.85 -2.30 -15.63
C GLU A 68 2.96 -1.13 -16.04
N THR A 69 3.34 0.09 -15.65
CA THR A 69 2.63 1.32 -16.00
C THR A 69 2.63 1.55 -17.51
N ALA A 70 3.77 1.38 -18.18
CA ALA A 70 3.90 1.51 -19.62
C ALA A 70 3.05 0.47 -20.35
N MET A 71 3.10 -0.80 -19.93
CA MET A 71 2.28 -1.87 -20.51
C MET A 71 0.78 -1.60 -20.38
N LEU A 72 0.34 -1.09 -19.22
CA LEU A 72 -1.07 -0.74 -18.99
C LEU A 72 -1.51 0.41 -19.90
N LEU A 73 -0.64 1.41 -20.06
CA LEU A 73 -0.92 2.60 -20.85
C LEU A 73 -0.88 2.32 -22.35
N GLU A 74 0.04 1.46 -22.82
CA GLU A 74 0.04 0.92 -24.19
C GLU A 74 -1.26 0.16 -24.50
N ALA A 75 -1.72 -0.69 -23.57
CA ALA A 75 -2.98 -1.42 -23.74
C ALA A 75 -4.20 -0.50 -23.81
N TYR A 76 -4.15 0.67 -23.16
CA TYR A 76 -5.25 1.64 -23.13
C TYR A 76 -5.23 2.62 -24.31
N LEU A 77 -4.06 3.12 -24.69
CA LEU A 77 -3.89 4.10 -25.78
C LEU A 77 -3.77 3.43 -27.17
N GLY A 78 -3.43 2.15 -27.23
CA GLY A 78 -3.17 1.43 -28.48
C GLY A 78 -1.82 1.79 -29.11
N GLU A 79 -1.53 1.23 -30.28
CA GLU A 79 -0.27 1.42 -31.03
C GLU A 79 -0.03 2.85 -31.55
N ASP A 80 -0.99 3.77 -31.35
CA ASP A 80 -0.97 5.17 -31.83
C ASP A 80 -0.31 6.16 -30.83
N ALA A 81 0.38 5.67 -29.79
CA ALA A 81 1.19 6.53 -28.94
C ALA A 81 2.43 7.03 -29.72
N ASP A 82 2.31 8.20 -30.34
CA ASP A 82 3.37 8.83 -31.15
C ASP A 82 4.63 9.23 -30.35
N GLU A 83 4.57 9.17 -29.01
CA GLU A 83 5.67 9.52 -28.10
C GLU A 83 5.89 8.42 -27.05
N PRO A 84 7.16 8.14 -26.65
CA PRO A 84 7.43 7.23 -25.55
C PRO A 84 6.74 7.74 -24.29
N LEU A 85 6.03 6.84 -23.62
CA LEU A 85 5.29 7.14 -22.40
C LEU A 85 6.27 7.50 -21.29
N ASP A 86 6.27 8.76 -20.87
CA ASP A 86 7.04 9.23 -19.72
C ASP A 86 6.39 8.65 -18.46
N THR A 87 7.02 7.61 -17.91
CA THR A 87 6.58 6.96 -16.67
C THR A 87 7.56 7.35 -15.56
N PRO A 88 7.07 7.69 -14.36
CA PRO A 88 7.97 8.00 -13.25
C PRO A 88 8.82 6.77 -12.93
N ASP A 89 10.09 7.00 -12.59
CA ASP A 89 10.96 5.95 -12.06
C ASP A 89 10.36 5.38 -10.77
N GLU A 90 10.47 4.06 -10.58
CA GLU A 90 10.09 3.41 -9.34
C GLU A 90 11.00 3.89 -8.19
N GLU A 91 10.38 4.41 -7.14
CA GLU A 91 11.06 4.92 -5.95
C GLU A 91 10.96 3.93 -4.81
N TRP A 92 12.12 3.59 -4.24
CA TRP A 92 12.26 2.65 -3.13
C TRP A 92 12.70 3.38 -1.86
N PHE A 93 11.86 3.34 -0.83
CA PHE A 93 12.06 4.06 0.43
C PHE A 93 12.70 3.19 1.52
N HIS A 94 13.38 3.84 2.46
CA HIS A 94 13.88 3.15 3.66
C HIS A 94 12.73 2.84 4.63
N PRO A 95 12.65 1.63 5.22
CA PRO A 95 11.60 1.26 6.19
C PRO A 95 11.47 2.21 7.37
N GLU A 96 12.59 2.81 7.81
CA GLU A 96 12.62 3.82 8.87
C GLU A 96 11.71 5.02 8.61
N GLU A 97 11.55 5.41 7.34
CA GLU A 97 10.75 6.56 6.96
C GLU A 97 9.25 6.24 7.10
N GLY A 98 8.82 5.10 6.57
CA GLY A 98 7.45 4.61 6.73
C GLY A 98 7.08 4.34 8.18
N LEU A 99 7.99 3.74 8.96
CA LEU A 99 7.76 3.42 10.37
C LEU A 99 7.45 4.66 11.20
N LYS A 100 8.06 5.81 10.89
CA LYS A 100 7.76 7.08 11.58
C LYS A 100 6.31 7.49 11.34
N THR A 101 5.87 7.48 10.08
CA THR A 101 4.51 7.83 9.69
C THR A 101 3.48 6.88 10.29
N VAL A 102 3.66 5.57 10.09
CA VAL A 102 2.70 4.54 10.56
C VAL A 102 2.58 4.55 12.09
N LYS A 103 3.69 4.65 12.82
CA LYS A 103 3.66 4.73 14.30
C LYS A 103 2.94 5.97 14.79
N ALA A 104 3.23 7.14 14.20
CA ALA A 104 2.63 8.40 14.61
C ALA A 104 1.11 8.39 14.38
N LEU A 105 0.65 7.98 13.19
CA LEU A 105 -0.77 7.89 12.87
C LEU A 105 -1.49 6.91 13.80
N ARG A 106 -0.94 5.70 13.98
CA ARG A 106 -1.54 4.67 14.83
C ARG A 106 -1.67 5.15 16.27
N GLU A 107 -0.59 5.70 16.84
CA GLU A 107 -0.61 6.20 18.22
C GLU A 107 -1.60 7.34 18.40
N TYR A 108 -1.67 8.27 17.44
CA TYR A 108 -2.63 9.36 17.46
C TYR A 108 -4.07 8.86 17.39
N LEU A 109 -4.40 8.01 16.41
CA LEU A 109 -5.75 7.47 16.23
C LEU A 109 -6.16 6.56 17.39
N ALA A 110 -5.23 5.83 18.02
CA ALA A 110 -5.55 5.07 19.23
C ALA A 110 -5.91 5.97 20.42
N ALA A 111 -5.30 7.16 20.51
CA ALA A 111 -5.54 8.12 21.59
C ALA A 111 -6.74 9.05 21.34
N HIS A 112 -7.15 9.25 20.08
CA HIS A 112 -8.20 10.18 19.68
C HIS A 112 -9.30 9.45 18.90
N PRO A 113 -10.32 8.89 19.57
CA PRO A 113 -11.42 8.20 18.89
C PRO A 113 -12.32 9.18 18.12
N ASN A 114 -12.84 8.73 16.96
CA ASN A 114 -13.76 9.45 16.06
C ASN A 114 -13.12 10.54 15.18
N GLU A 115 -11.84 10.41 14.87
CA GLU A 115 -11.12 11.21 13.88
C GLU A 115 -11.43 10.77 12.44
N LEU A 116 -11.77 9.49 12.25
CA LEU A 116 -12.09 8.88 10.96
C LEU A 116 -13.32 7.96 11.06
N GLU A 117 -14.07 7.84 9.96
CA GLU A 117 -15.04 6.75 9.83
C GLU A 117 -14.29 5.41 9.73
N GLY A 118 -14.77 4.36 10.41
CA GLY A 118 -14.10 3.05 10.40
C GLY A 118 -12.72 3.05 11.05
N GLN A 119 -12.39 4.05 11.88
CA GLN A 119 -11.05 4.26 12.45
C GLN A 119 -10.38 3.03 13.07
N GLN A 120 -11.13 2.16 13.74
CA GLN A 120 -10.52 0.95 14.32
C GLN A 120 -9.93 0.05 13.24
N ALA A 121 -10.61 -0.10 12.10
CA ALA A 121 -10.12 -0.89 10.98
C ALA A 121 -8.88 -0.23 10.33
N VAL A 122 -8.85 1.11 10.25
CA VAL A 122 -7.65 1.86 9.84
C VAL A 122 -6.47 1.62 10.80
N VAL A 123 -6.72 1.60 12.11
CA VAL A 123 -5.69 1.30 13.12
C VAL A 123 -5.20 -0.13 13.00
N ASP A 124 -6.08 -1.09 12.67
CA ASP A 124 -5.72 -2.48 12.45
C ASP A 124 -4.83 -2.63 11.20
N ASP A 125 -5.19 -2.02 10.07
CA ASP A 125 -4.36 -1.96 8.85
C ASP A 125 -2.98 -1.31 9.16
N LEU A 126 -2.93 -0.21 9.92
CA LEU A 126 -1.67 0.44 10.33
C LEU A 126 -0.80 -0.46 11.24
N ASN A 127 -1.40 -1.33 12.05
CA ASN A 127 -0.64 -2.30 12.85
C ASN A 127 0.04 -3.34 11.95
N GLU A 128 -0.65 -3.82 10.92
CA GLU A 128 -0.08 -4.73 9.93
C GLU A 128 1.06 -4.06 9.16
N TYR A 129 0.85 -2.81 8.72
CA TYR A 129 1.90 -2.05 8.04
C TYR A 129 3.13 -1.88 8.91
N GLN A 130 2.96 -1.55 10.19
CA GLN A 130 4.09 -1.45 11.11
C GLN A 130 4.84 -2.79 11.21
N HIS A 131 4.11 -3.91 11.35
CA HIS A 131 4.74 -5.22 11.48
C HIS A 131 5.60 -5.55 10.25
N ILE A 132 5.05 -5.33 9.05
CA ILE A 132 5.75 -5.53 7.78
C ILE A 132 7.00 -4.64 7.73
N LEU A 133 6.86 -3.32 7.96
CA LEU A 133 7.98 -2.40 7.91
C LEU A 133 9.07 -2.71 8.95
N GLU A 134 8.71 -3.22 10.13
CA GLU A 134 9.70 -3.69 11.12
C GLU A 134 10.45 -4.93 10.65
N VAL A 135 9.80 -5.83 9.91
CA VAL A 135 10.47 -6.98 9.28
C VAL A 135 11.39 -6.51 8.15
N LEU A 136 10.92 -5.63 7.27
CA LEU A 136 11.73 -5.07 6.18
C LEU A 136 12.95 -4.31 6.72
N GLN A 137 12.77 -3.52 7.78
CA GLN A 137 13.87 -2.84 8.47
C GLN A 137 14.94 -3.82 8.94
N ARG A 138 14.55 -4.91 9.63
CA ARG A 138 15.50 -5.91 10.14
C ARG A 138 16.29 -6.60 9.02
N ASN A 139 15.71 -6.73 7.84
CA ASN A 139 16.33 -7.34 6.67
C ASN A 139 16.96 -6.31 5.72
N GLN A 140 16.90 -5.01 6.05
CA GLN A 140 17.40 -3.90 5.22
C GLN A 140 16.80 -3.86 3.81
N VAL A 141 15.54 -4.28 3.67
CA VAL A 141 14.81 -4.30 2.40
C VAL A 141 14.04 -2.99 2.24
N ARG A 142 14.15 -2.34 1.08
CA ARG A 142 13.38 -1.13 0.78
C ARG A 142 11.95 -1.47 0.37
N TRP A 143 11.11 -0.46 0.40
CA TRP A 143 9.68 -0.62 0.19
C TRP A 143 9.07 0.61 -0.47
N HIS A 144 7.87 0.45 -1.00
CA HIS A 144 6.99 1.56 -1.33
C HIS A 144 5.53 1.15 -1.08
N MET A 145 4.64 2.13 -1.06
CA MET A 145 3.21 1.91 -1.09
C MET A 145 2.79 1.60 -2.53
N ALA A 146 1.93 0.62 -2.70
CA ALA A 146 1.36 0.24 -3.99
C ALA A 146 -0.16 0.07 -3.85
N VAL A 147 -0.87 0.07 -4.97
CA VAL A 147 -2.33 -0.04 -5.01
C VAL A 147 -2.76 -1.27 -5.80
N ASP A 148 -3.73 -2.01 -5.28
CA ASP A 148 -4.43 -3.10 -5.96
C ASP A 148 -5.85 -2.64 -6.31
N ILE A 149 -6.27 -2.82 -7.57
CA ILE A 149 -7.54 -2.33 -8.14
C ILE A 149 -8.38 -3.44 -8.79
#